data_AF-A0A7Y2DNN4-F1
#
_entry.id   AF-A0A7Y2DNN4-F1
#
_cell.length_a   1.000
_cell.length_b   1.000
_cell.length_c   1.000
_cell.angle_alpha   90.00
_cell.angle_beta   90.00
_cell.angle_gamma   90.00
#
_symmetry.space_group_name_H-M   'P 1'
#
loop_
_entity.id
_entity.type
_entity.pdbx_description
1 polymer ?
#
loop_
_entity_poly.entity_id
_entity_poly.type
_entity_poly.pdbx_seq_one_letter_code
_entity_poly.pdbx_strand_id
1 'polypeptide(L)'
;MAETEQEAALLARHTDALRDALARRVPQWAAAVVESLSPEPGSTASDDAAARVRTMAEAETVPELERLLGSDIDAQWCSPLDIVRKLVPAITDALDRLGAEPRSRDPRSLELMPHDTYAITPATFADIHPSLHEPGLAWGAAKAHVHLRRHATDDPPVVVVFAPELGDRSRFDHYDVTHVRSAGKLHEFAARTEPDLVIVDLDRTSAPADFRIDDAHVVGFGSHVDTERQDAALDAGFDAVVARSVFFRRLPELLAPVAKANL
;
A
#
# COMPACT_ATOMS: atom_id res chain seq x y z
N MET A 1 -13.32 21.76 0.03
CA MET A 1 -12.74 22.62 1.07
C MET A 1 -13.26 22.26 2.46
N ALA A 2 -14.56 22.45 2.77
CA ALA A 2 -15.12 22.07 4.09
C ALA A 2 -15.02 20.57 4.40
N GLU A 3 -15.24 19.70 3.41
CA GLU A 3 -15.11 18.24 3.57
C GLU A 3 -13.64 17.82 3.83
N THR A 4 -12.70 18.43 3.10
CA THR A 4 -11.25 18.20 3.25
C THR A 4 -10.73 18.66 4.62
N GLU A 5 -11.23 19.79 5.14
CA GLU A 5 -10.91 20.27 6.49
C GLU A 5 -11.45 19.34 7.58
N GLN A 6 -12.66 18.81 7.38
CA GLN A 6 -13.28 17.87 8.31
C GLN A 6 -12.54 16.52 8.34
N GLU A 7 -12.06 16.05 7.19
CA GLU A 7 -11.23 14.84 7.06
C GLU A 7 -9.86 15.01 7.69
N ALA A 8 -9.20 16.15 7.45
CA ALA A 8 -7.94 16.47 8.09
C ALA A 8 -8.09 16.54 9.62
N ALA A 9 -9.17 17.14 10.12
CA ALA A 9 -9.48 17.17 11.55
C ALA A 9 -9.74 15.77 12.13
N LEU A 10 -10.41 14.89 11.37
CA LEU A 10 -10.67 13.51 11.79
C LEU A 10 -9.37 12.69 11.86
N LEU A 11 -8.51 12.79 10.85
CA LEU A 11 -7.18 12.17 10.85
C LEU A 11 -6.34 12.68 12.01
N ALA A 12 -6.33 13.99 12.26
CA ALA A 12 -5.61 14.58 13.39
C ALA A 12 -6.10 14.00 14.72
N ARG A 13 -7.42 13.91 14.92
CA ARG A 13 -8.00 13.31 16.15
C ARG A 13 -7.58 11.86 16.35
N HIS A 14 -7.60 11.04 15.30
CA HIS A 14 -7.17 9.64 15.38
C HIS A 14 -5.66 9.51 15.61
N THR A 15 -4.88 10.41 15.03
CA THR A 15 -3.43 10.49 15.22
C THR A 15 -3.08 10.83 16.66
N ASP A 16 -3.72 11.85 17.25
CA ASP A 16 -3.51 12.22 18.64
C ASP A 16 -3.94 11.10 19.59
N ALA A 17 -5.09 10.48 19.35
CA ALA A 17 -5.56 9.36 20.16
C ALA A 17 -4.59 8.16 20.13
N LEU A 18 -4.06 7.81 18.96
CA LEU A 18 -3.07 6.73 18.83
C LEU A 18 -1.74 7.12 19.48
N ARG A 19 -1.25 8.35 19.26
CA ARG A 19 -0.01 8.86 19.85
C ARG A 19 -0.05 8.80 21.37
N ASP A 20 -1.10 9.35 21.96
CA ASP A 20 -1.32 9.34 23.40
C ASP A 20 -1.37 7.92 23.99
N ALA A 21 -2.07 7.03 23.28
CA ALA A 21 -2.20 5.65 23.72
C ALA A 21 -0.86 4.90 23.63
N LEU A 22 -0.11 5.08 22.54
CA LEU A 22 1.21 4.46 22.37
C LEU A 22 2.23 4.98 23.38
N ALA A 23 2.29 6.29 23.61
CA ALA A 23 3.18 6.90 24.60
C ALA A 23 2.99 6.31 25.99
N ARG A 24 1.73 6.00 26.38
CA ARG A 24 1.42 5.35 27.66
C ARG A 24 1.70 3.86 27.68
N ARG A 25 1.42 3.14 26.58
CA ARG A 25 1.37 1.67 26.57
C ARG A 25 2.68 1.01 26.16
N VAL A 26 3.45 1.59 25.25
CA VAL A 26 4.68 0.98 24.74
C VAL A 26 5.72 0.76 25.85
N PRO A 27 6.02 1.74 26.73
CA PRO A 27 6.98 1.51 27.81
C PRO A 27 6.50 0.46 28.83
N GLN A 28 5.20 0.45 29.13
CA GLN A 28 4.60 -0.52 30.06
C GLN A 28 4.64 -1.93 29.49
N TRP A 29 4.31 -2.09 28.22
CA TRP A 29 4.39 -3.36 27.50
C TRP A 29 5.81 -3.91 27.51
N ALA A 30 6.81 -3.08 27.18
CA ALA A 30 8.20 -3.53 27.10
C ALA A 30 8.72 -4.04 28.46
N ALA A 31 8.38 -3.34 29.56
CA ALA A 31 8.65 -3.82 30.92
C ALA A 31 7.92 -5.13 31.25
N ALA A 32 6.62 -5.19 30.97
CA ALA A 32 5.79 -6.36 31.26
C ALA A 32 6.28 -7.61 30.53
N VAL A 33 6.79 -7.47 29.29
CA VAL A 33 7.41 -8.59 28.56
C VAL A 33 8.62 -9.13 29.34
N VAL A 34 9.53 -8.26 29.79
CA VAL A 34 10.70 -8.67 30.59
C VAL A 34 10.27 -9.37 31.88
N GLU A 35 9.33 -8.78 32.63
CA GLU A 35 8.82 -9.35 33.88
C GLU A 35 8.17 -10.72 33.66
N SER A 36 7.36 -10.86 32.61
CA SER A 36 6.61 -12.10 32.32
C SER A 36 7.47 -13.27 31.86
N LEU A 37 8.63 -12.98 31.26
CA LEU A 37 9.55 -13.98 30.71
C LEU A 37 10.80 -14.19 31.57
N SER A 38 10.97 -13.42 32.63
CA SER A 38 12.04 -13.60 33.61
C SER A 38 11.91 -14.95 34.32
N PRO A 39 13.03 -15.68 34.56
CA PRO A 39 13.00 -16.92 35.36
C PRO A 39 12.54 -16.71 36.80
N GLU A 40 12.83 -15.53 37.37
CA GLU A 40 12.44 -15.14 38.73
C GLU A 40 11.70 -13.79 38.70
N PRO A 41 10.41 -13.76 38.31
CA PRO A 41 9.61 -12.54 38.30
C PRO A 41 9.52 -11.89 39.68
N GLY A 42 9.67 -10.56 39.74
CA GLY A 42 9.66 -9.79 40.99
C GLY A 42 10.96 -9.85 41.80
N SER A 43 12.00 -10.49 41.27
CA SER A 43 13.36 -10.33 41.80
C SER A 43 13.91 -8.94 41.48
N THR A 44 14.82 -8.42 42.31
CA THR A 44 15.47 -7.11 42.06
C THR A 44 16.13 -7.04 40.68
N ALA A 45 16.75 -8.13 40.22
CA ALA A 45 17.37 -8.19 38.90
C ALA A 45 16.33 -8.06 37.77
N SER A 46 15.18 -8.74 37.90
CA SER A 46 14.05 -8.65 36.97
C SER A 46 13.47 -7.24 36.93
N ASP A 47 13.19 -6.66 38.10
CA ASP A 47 12.60 -5.33 38.24
C ASP A 47 13.53 -4.25 37.66
N ASP A 48 14.83 -4.35 37.93
CA ASP A 48 15.84 -3.44 37.38
C ASP A 48 15.94 -3.57 35.85
N ALA A 49 15.85 -4.78 35.31
CA ALA A 49 15.88 -5.01 33.87
C ALA A 49 14.64 -4.43 33.18
N ALA A 50 13.45 -4.68 33.74
CA ALA A 50 12.19 -4.12 33.25
C ALA A 50 12.18 -2.58 33.31
N ALA A 51 12.67 -2.00 34.40
CA ALA A 51 12.80 -0.56 34.55
C ALA A 51 13.74 0.05 33.51
N ARG A 52 14.88 -0.58 33.21
CA ARG A 52 15.82 -0.11 32.17
C ARG A 52 15.18 -0.08 30.78
N VAL A 53 14.51 -1.16 30.39
CA VAL A 53 13.83 -1.24 29.09
C VAL A 53 12.70 -0.19 29.01
N ARG A 54 11.93 0.00 30.08
CA ARG A 54 10.90 1.05 30.15
C ARG A 54 11.50 2.44 29.93
N THR A 55 12.57 2.78 30.66
CA THR A 55 13.24 4.08 30.53
C THR A 55 13.80 4.30 29.13
N MET A 56 14.36 3.26 28.50
CA MET A 56 14.81 3.34 27.10
C MET A 56 13.64 3.57 26.14
N ALA A 57 12.52 2.86 26.31
CA ALA A 57 11.32 3.07 25.51
C ALA A 57 10.76 4.50 25.66
N GLU A 58 10.76 5.04 26.87
CA GLU A 58 10.35 6.43 27.16
C GLU A 58 11.29 7.46 26.53
N ALA A 59 12.60 7.21 26.55
CA ALA A 59 13.61 8.15 26.09
C ALA A 59 13.83 8.14 24.57
N GLU A 60 13.62 6.99 23.92
CA GLU A 60 14.01 6.79 22.52
C GLU A 60 12.81 6.43 21.64
N THR A 61 12.02 5.43 22.02
CA THR A 61 10.91 4.93 21.19
C THR A 61 9.73 5.90 21.17
N VAL A 62 9.32 6.43 22.32
CA VAL A 62 8.17 7.33 22.41
C VAL A 62 8.41 8.63 21.60
N PRO A 63 9.55 9.33 21.73
CA PRO A 63 9.83 10.49 20.89
C PRO A 63 9.88 10.18 19.40
N GLU A 64 10.38 9.00 19.01
CA GLU A 64 10.37 8.58 17.60
C GLU A 64 8.94 8.37 17.07
N LEU A 65 8.06 7.76 17.87
CA LEU A 65 6.64 7.59 17.56
C LEU A 65 5.92 8.93 17.45
N GLU A 66 6.18 9.86 18.37
CA GLU A 66 5.61 11.21 18.34
C GLU A 66 6.04 11.96 17.09
N ARG A 67 7.32 11.88 16.72
CA ARG A 67 7.86 12.49 15.50
C ARG A 67 7.23 11.89 14.24
N LEU A 68 7.09 10.56 14.16
CA LEU A 68 6.45 9.89 13.03
C LEU A 68 4.98 10.30 12.91
N LEU A 69 4.22 10.22 14.00
CA LEU A 69 2.81 10.57 14.02
C LEU A 69 2.57 12.08 13.90
N GLY A 70 3.58 12.90 14.15
CA GLY A 70 3.55 14.35 13.94
C GLY A 70 3.93 14.78 12.53
N SER A 71 4.54 13.91 11.73
CA SER A 71 4.92 14.24 10.35
C SER A 71 3.74 14.09 9.40
N ASP A 72 3.81 14.79 8.27
CA ASP A 72 2.87 14.59 7.18
C ASP A 72 2.83 13.12 6.73
N ILE A 73 1.65 12.63 6.33
CA ILE A 73 1.43 11.22 6.01
C ILE A 73 2.32 10.73 4.87
N ASP A 74 2.64 11.60 3.91
CA ASP A 74 3.45 11.27 2.73
C ASP A 74 4.95 11.24 3.07
N ALA A 75 5.33 11.75 4.23
CA ALA A 75 6.68 11.62 4.79
C ALA A 75 6.85 10.41 5.74
N GLN A 76 5.79 9.65 6.01
CA GLN A 76 5.82 8.51 6.94
C GLN A 76 6.20 7.21 6.20
N TRP A 77 7.50 6.99 6.03
CA TRP A 77 8.07 5.81 5.34
C TRP A 77 8.05 4.50 6.14
N CYS A 78 7.73 4.54 7.43
CA CYS A 78 7.59 3.37 8.28
C CYS A 78 6.29 3.42 9.09
N SER A 79 5.87 2.28 9.64
CA SER A 79 4.71 2.21 10.52
C SER A 79 5.10 2.43 11.99
N PRO A 80 4.16 2.85 12.86
CA PRO A 80 4.39 2.89 14.31
C PRO A 80 4.85 1.53 14.88
N LEU A 81 4.35 0.42 14.34
CA LEU A 81 4.79 -0.92 14.76
C LEU A 81 6.25 -1.18 14.40
N ASP A 82 6.75 -0.68 13.27
CA ASP A 82 8.16 -0.83 12.90
C ASP A 82 9.08 -0.11 13.90
N ILE A 83 8.65 1.03 14.43
CA ILE A 83 9.37 1.74 15.50
C ILE A 83 9.34 0.93 16.80
N VAL A 84 8.17 0.43 17.22
CA VAL A 84 8.06 -0.41 18.43
C VAL A 84 8.91 -1.67 18.33
N ARG A 85 8.97 -2.29 17.15
CA ARG A 85 9.78 -3.50 16.89
C ARG A 85 11.28 -3.28 17.10
N LYS A 86 11.77 -2.04 17.03
CA LYS A 86 13.18 -1.72 17.35
C LYS A 86 13.52 -1.95 18.83
N LEU A 87 12.53 -2.07 19.71
CA LEU A 87 12.75 -2.43 21.12
C LEU A 87 13.07 -3.91 21.34
N VAL A 88 12.68 -4.78 20.40
CA VAL A 88 12.79 -6.24 20.55
C VAL A 88 14.23 -6.69 20.88
N PRO A 89 15.29 -6.21 20.20
CA PRO A 89 16.66 -6.58 20.55
C PRO A 89 17.04 -6.24 22.01
N ALA A 90 16.64 -5.06 22.51
CA ALA A 90 16.96 -4.66 23.87
C ALA A 90 16.18 -5.47 24.93
N ILE A 91 14.94 -5.86 24.62
CA ILE A 91 14.15 -6.77 25.45
C ILE A 91 14.80 -8.16 25.46
N THR A 92 15.19 -8.68 24.29
CA THR A 92 15.91 -9.96 24.16
C THR A 92 17.21 -9.95 24.95
N ASP A 93 18.04 -8.90 24.83
CA ASP A 93 19.29 -8.76 25.59
C ASP A 93 19.05 -8.73 27.11
N ALA A 94 17.95 -8.12 27.56
CA ALA A 94 17.59 -8.11 28.97
C ALA A 94 17.22 -9.51 29.47
N LEU A 95 16.44 -10.26 28.68
CA LEU A 95 16.04 -11.63 28.97
C LEU A 95 17.22 -12.61 28.95
N ASP A 96 18.13 -12.45 27.99
CA ASP A 96 19.36 -13.25 27.90
C ASP A 96 20.23 -13.07 29.16
N ARG A 97 20.37 -11.83 29.65
CA ARG A 97 21.12 -11.54 30.90
C ARG A 97 20.45 -12.11 32.15
N LEU A 98 19.13 -12.28 32.13
CA LEU A 98 18.38 -12.92 33.21
C LEU A 98 18.41 -14.45 33.10
N GLY A 99 18.88 -15.01 31.99
CA GLY A 99 18.89 -16.45 31.73
C GLY A 99 17.50 -17.02 31.40
N ALA A 100 16.64 -16.23 30.75
CA ALA A 100 15.33 -16.68 30.29
C ALA A 100 15.44 -17.84 29.28
N GLU A 101 14.47 -18.76 29.30
CA GLU A 101 14.43 -19.85 28.33
C GLU A 101 13.87 -19.36 26.96
N PRO A 102 14.58 -19.61 25.84
CA PRO A 102 14.08 -19.30 24.51
C PRO A 102 12.75 -20.00 24.20
N ARG A 103 11.87 -19.33 23.44
CA ARG A 103 10.60 -19.94 23.03
C ARG A 103 10.75 -20.70 21.71
N SER A 104 10.04 -21.82 21.61
CA SER A 104 9.93 -22.54 20.33
C SER A 104 9.16 -21.70 19.31
N ARG A 105 9.68 -21.60 18.08
CA ARG A 105 9.12 -20.78 17.00
C ARG A 105 8.88 -21.63 15.76
N ASP A 106 7.81 -21.32 15.04
CA ASP A 106 7.56 -21.94 13.75
C ASP A 106 8.58 -21.46 12.70
N PRO A 107 8.84 -22.24 11.64
CA PRO A 107 9.85 -21.91 10.63
C PRO A 107 9.64 -20.56 9.95
N ARG A 108 8.39 -20.15 9.71
CA ARG A 108 8.07 -18.90 9.00
C ARG A 108 8.37 -17.67 9.88
N SER A 109 8.13 -17.78 11.18
CA SER A 109 8.48 -16.74 12.15
C SER A 109 10.00 -16.53 12.25
N LEU A 110 10.78 -17.61 12.19
CA LEU A 110 12.25 -17.54 12.23
C LEU A 110 12.83 -16.84 11.00
N GLU A 111 12.26 -17.07 9.81
CA GLU A 111 12.67 -16.38 8.58
C GLU A 111 12.38 -14.88 8.61
N LEU A 112 11.17 -14.50 9.06
CA LEU A 112 10.74 -13.11 9.07
C LEU A 112 11.43 -12.29 10.15
N MET A 113 11.72 -12.90 11.31
CA MET A 113 12.24 -12.18 12.49
C MET A 113 13.36 -12.99 13.16
N PRO A 114 14.56 -13.06 12.54
CA PRO A 114 15.63 -13.95 12.98
C PRO A 114 16.18 -13.65 14.38
N HIS A 115 15.98 -12.43 14.90
CA HIS A 115 16.49 -11.99 16.20
C HIS A 115 15.45 -12.06 17.35
N ASP A 116 14.24 -12.51 17.06
CA ASP A 116 13.18 -12.63 18.06
C ASP A 116 13.22 -13.99 18.77
N THR A 117 14.23 -14.20 19.61
CA THR A 117 14.47 -15.45 20.36
C THR A 117 13.28 -15.87 21.23
N TYR A 118 12.48 -14.89 21.69
CA TYR A 118 11.41 -15.09 22.66
C TYR A 118 10.00 -14.98 22.07
N ALA A 119 9.87 -14.82 20.75
CA ALA A 119 8.59 -14.62 20.06
C ALA A 119 7.78 -13.43 20.64
N ILE A 120 8.45 -12.32 20.90
CA ILE A 120 7.91 -11.12 21.54
C ILE A 120 7.59 -9.99 20.55
N THR A 121 7.87 -10.17 19.26
CA THR A 121 7.59 -9.13 18.28
C THR A 121 6.08 -8.92 18.11
N PRO A 122 5.55 -7.70 18.32
CA PRO A 122 4.15 -7.43 18.06
C PRO A 122 3.84 -7.47 16.56
N ALA A 123 2.86 -8.28 16.17
CA ALA A 123 2.31 -8.31 14.82
C ALA A 123 1.24 -7.22 14.65
N THR A 124 0.48 -6.93 15.71
CA THR A 124 -0.61 -5.97 15.76
C THR A 124 -0.50 -5.07 17.00
N PHE A 125 -1.25 -3.97 17.02
CA PHE A 125 -1.34 -3.11 18.20
C PHE A 125 -1.94 -3.81 19.44
N ALA A 126 -2.80 -4.82 19.23
CA ALA A 126 -3.41 -5.57 20.32
C ALA A 126 -2.38 -6.43 21.08
N ASP A 127 -1.28 -6.81 20.43
CA ASP A 127 -0.17 -7.56 21.05
C ASP A 127 0.61 -6.69 22.05
N ILE A 128 0.54 -5.36 21.91
CA ILE A 128 1.10 -4.41 22.88
C ILE A 128 0.11 -4.22 24.03
N HIS A 129 -1.14 -3.87 23.71
CA HIS A 129 -2.21 -3.74 24.70
C HIS A 129 -3.60 -3.76 24.00
N PRO A 130 -4.63 -4.44 24.53
CA PRO A 130 -5.96 -4.49 23.91
C PRO A 130 -6.57 -3.12 23.60
N SER A 131 -6.32 -2.12 24.45
CA SER A 131 -6.82 -0.75 24.25
C SER A 131 -6.23 -0.02 23.03
N LEU A 132 -5.20 -0.57 22.38
CA LEU A 132 -4.60 0.00 21.17
C LEU A 132 -5.25 -0.54 19.89
N HIS A 133 -6.11 -1.55 19.99
CA HIS A 133 -6.74 -2.16 18.82
C HIS A 133 -7.60 -1.15 18.03
N GLU A 134 -8.57 -0.53 18.69
CA GLU A 134 -9.46 0.45 18.04
C GLU A 134 -8.71 1.71 17.58
N PRO A 135 -7.85 2.37 18.40
CA PRO A 135 -7.08 3.51 17.93
C PRO A 135 -6.20 3.20 16.72
N GLY A 136 -5.55 2.02 16.71
CA GLY A 136 -4.71 1.58 15.60
C GLY A 136 -5.50 1.37 14.31
N LEU A 137 -6.65 0.71 14.38
CA LEU A 137 -7.53 0.51 13.22
C LEU A 137 -8.09 1.83 12.69
N ALA A 138 -8.59 2.70 13.58
CA ALA A 138 -9.21 3.97 13.20
C ALA A 138 -8.19 4.91 12.55
N TRP A 139 -6.98 5.00 13.10
CA TRP A 139 -5.89 5.76 12.49
C TRP A 139 -5.47 5.18 11.14
N GLY A 140 -5.30 3.86 11.03
CA GLY A 140 -4.91 3.20 9.79
C GLY A 140 -5.91 3.45 8.66
N ALA A 141 -7.21 3.34 8.96
CA ALA A 141 -8.28 3.63 8.01
C ALA A 141 -8.29 5.11 7.60
N ALA A 142 -8.19 6.04 8.56
CA ALA A 142 -8.16 7.48 8.28
C ALA A 142 -6.93 7.88 7.44
N LYS A 143 -5.75 7.34 7.76
CA LYS A 143 -4.52 7.59 6.99
C LYS A 143 -4.66 7.07 5.56
N ALA A 144 -5.13 5.84 5.38
CA ALA A 144 -5.34 5.26 4.06
C ALA A 144 -6.32 6.08 3.21
N HIS A 145 -7.43 6.53 3.80
CA HIS A 145 -8.41 7.38 3.13
C HIS A 145 -7.82 8.70 2.64
N VAL A 146 -7.09 9.42 3.52
CA VAL A 146 -6.47 10.70 3.14
C VAL A 146 -5.37 10.50 2.12
N HIS A 147 -4.55 9.45 2.26
CA HIS A 147 -3.51 9.13 1.28
C HIS A 147 -4.11 8.83 -0.10
N LEU A 148 -5.14 7.97 -0.17
CA LEU A 148 -5.86 7.69 -1.43
C LEU A 148 -6.48 8.95 -2.05
N ARG A 149 -7.01 9.87 -1.25
CA ARG A 149 -7.56 11.14 -1.76
C ARG A 149 -6.48 12.12 -2.24
N ARG A 150 -5.33 12.19 -1.57
CA ARG A 150 -4.23 13.08 -1.97
C ARG A 150 -3.53 12.65 -3.24
N HIS A 151 -3.44 11.34 -3.43
CA HIS A 151 -2.83 10.74 -4.62
C HIS A 151 -3.86 10.28 -5.65
N ALA A 152 -5.14 10.56 -5.43
CA ALA A 152 -6.11 10.53 -6.52
C ALA A 152 -5.78 11.71 -7.43
N THR A 153 -5.33 11.44 -8.66
CA THR A 153 -5.24 12.49 -9.67
C THR A 153 -6.64 13.02 -9.94
N ASP A 154 -6.83 14.34 -9.87
CA ASP A 154 -8.11 14.99 -10.13
C ASP A 154 -8.55 14.85 -11.60
N ASP A 155 -7.60 14.62 -12.51
CA ASP A 155 -7.90 14.28 -13.89
C ASP A 155 -8.05 12.75 -14.04
N PRO A 156 -9.24 12.26 -14.43
CA PRO A 156 -9.40 10.86 -14.77
C PRO A 156 -8.53 10.54 -15.99
N PRO A 157 -7.90 9.36 -16.06
CA PRO A 157 -7.06 9.02 -17.19
C PRO A 157 -7.85 9.13 -18.50
N VAL A 158 -7.26 9.77 -19.49
CA VAL A 158 -7.83 10.00 -20.80
C VAL A 158 -7.70 8.72 -21.61
N VAL A 159 -8.84 8.08 -21.88
CA VAL A 159 -8.91 6.81 -22.59
C VAL A 159 -9.51 7.02 -23.98
N VAL A 160 -8.76 6.66 -25.01
CA VAL A 160 -9.26 6.70 -26.39
C VAL A 160 -9.56 5.30 -26.89
N VAL A 161 -10.77 5.10 -27.40
CA VAL A 161 -11.26 3.79 -27.82
C VAL A 161 -11.58 3.78 -29.31
N PHE A 162 -10.83 2.99 -30.08
CA PHE A 162 -11.21 2.56 -31.42
C PHE A 162 -11.90 1.19 -31.33
N ALA A 163 -13.16 1.19 -30.93
CA ALA A 163 -14.01 0.00 -30.89
C ALA A 163 -15.47 0.40 -31.11
N PRO A 164 -16.09 0.08 -32.27
CA PRO A 164 -17.49 0.39 -32.53
C PRO A 164 -18.43 -0.29 -31.53
N GLU A 165 -18.06 -1.49 -31.09
CA GLU A 165 -18.81 -2.35 -30.17
C GLU A 165 -17.95 -2.72 -28.96
N LEU A 166 -17.68 -1.71 -28.13
CA LEU A 166 -17.14 -1.95 -26.79
C LEU A 166 -18.29 -2.49 -25.91
N GLY A 167 -18.11 -3.69 -25.37
CA GLY A 167 -19.05 -4.42 -24.51
C GLY A 167 -19.45 -3.66 -23.23
N ASP A 168 -19.12 -4.19 -22.05
CA ASP A 168 -19.55 -3.58 -20.78
C ASP A 168 -18.84 -2.23 -20.52
N ARG A 169 -19.48 -1.14 -20.93
CA ARG A 169 -18.95 0.23 -20.85
C ARG A 169 -18.85 0.75 -19.41
N SER A 170 -19.62 0.18 -18.47
CA SER A 170 -19.58 0.58 -17.05
C SER A 170 -18.20 0.38 -16.41
N ARG A 171 -17.37 -0.48 -17.01
CA ARG A 171 -15.97 -0.70 -16.61
C ARG A 171 -15.08 0.52 -16.77
N PHE A 172 -15.53 1.53 -17.52
CA PHE A 172 -14.79 2.73 -17.80
C PHE A 172 -15.38 3.98 -17.12
N ASP A 173 -16.33 3.83 -16.19
CA ASP A 173 -17.01 4.97 -15.54
C ASP A 173 -16.07 5.91 -14.75
N HIS A 174 -14.85 5.47 -14.44
CA HIS A 174 -13.80 6.25 -13.76
C HIS A 174 -12.78 6.90 -14.70
N TYR A 175 -13.00 6.83 -16.01
CA TYR A 175 -12.08 7.31 -17.05
C TYR A 175 -12.77 8.35 -17.94
N ASP A 176 -12.02 9.29 -18.50
CA ASP A 176 -12.54 10.14 -19.57
C ASP A 176 -12.42 9.41 -20.91
N VAL A 177 -13.52 8.77 -21.33
CA VAL A 177 -13.53 7.89 -22.50
C VAL A 177 -13.99 8.63 -23.76
N THR A 178 -13.11 8.73 -24.75
CA THR A 178 -13.44 9.21 -26.09
C THR A 178 -13.41 8.08 -27.12
N HIS A 179 -14.53 7.86 -27.82
CA HIS A 179 -14.58 6.90 -28.93
C HIS A 179 -14.19 7.56 -30.25
N VAL A 180 -13.22 6.97 -30.95
CA VAL A 180 -12.77 7.41 -32.28
C VAL A 180 -13.15 6.39 -33.35
N ARG A 181 -13.31 6.86 -34.59
CA ARG A 181 -13.76 6.04 -35.73
C ARG A 181 -12.66 5.72 -36.74
N SER A 182 -11.45 6.24 -36.53
CA SER A 182 -10.29 6.01 -37.40
C SER A 182 -9.00 6.41 -36.70
N ALA A 183 -7.86 5.92 -37.19
CA ALA A 183 -6.53 6.33 -36.74
C ALA A 183 -6.31 7.84 -36.89
N GLY A 184 -6.75 8.46 -37.99
CA GLY A 184 -6.65 9.91 -38.16
C GLY A 184 -7.35 10.71 -37.06
N LYS A 185 -8.50 10.23 -36.57
CA LYS A 185 -9.21 10.85 -35.44
C LYS A 185 -8.55 10.59 -34.09
N LEU A 186 -7.92 9.43 -33.92
CA LEU A 186 -7.07 9.16 -32.76
C LEU A 186 -5.94 10.19 -32.69
N HIS A 187 -5.19 10.39 -33.77
CA HIS A 187 -4.06 11.34 -33.80
C HIS A 187 -4.49 12.80 -33.60
N GLU A 188 -5.61 13.23 -34.19
CA GLU A 188 -6.17 14.57 -33.97
C GLU A 188 -6.55 14.81 -32.50
N PHE A 189 -7.08 13.78 -31.83
CA PHE A 189 -7.41 13.85 -30.41
C PHE A 189 -6.17 13.79 -29.53
N ALA A 190 -5.25 12.87 -29.84
CA ALA A 190 -4.01 12.66 -29.10
C ALA A 190 -3.15 13.93 -29.06
N ALA A 191 -3.07 14.66 -30.17
CA ALA A 191 -2.37 15.94 -30.26
C ALA A 191 -2.94 17.05 -29.35
N ARG A 192 -4.15 16.87 -28.79
CA ARG A 192 -4.82 17.87 -27.94
C ARG A 192 -4.93 17.45 -26.47
N THR A 193 -4.80 16.17 -26.18
CA THR A 193 -5.22 15.59 -24.89
C THR A 193 -4.23 14.63 -24.29
N GLU A 194 -3.19 14.21 -25.02
CA GLU A 194 -2.13 13.31 -24.52
C GLU A 194 -2.71 12.09 -23.79
N PRO A 195 -3.36 11.15 -24.50
CA PRO A 195 -4.12 10.08 -23.88
C PRO A 195 -3.22 9.12 -23.11
N ASP A 196 -3.62 8.75 -21.90
CA ASP A 196 -2.89 7.78 -21.09
C ASP A 196 -3.09 6.34 -21.61
N LEU A 197 -4.22 6.08 -22.27
CA LEU A 197 -4.59 4.76 -22.79
C LEU A 197 -5.27 4.82 -24.15
N VAL A 198 -4.85 3.93 -25.05
CA VAL A 198 -5.51 3.67 -26.33
C VAL A 198 -5.94 2.21 -26.40
N ILE A 199 -7.24 1.99 -26.64
CA ILE A 199 -7.83 0.65 -26.83
C ILE A 199 -8.21 0.48 -28.29
N VAL A 200 -7.73 -0.58 -28.94
CA VAL A 200 -7.92 -0.83 -30.36
C VAL A 200 -8.58 -2.18 -30.61
N ASP A 201 -9.73 -2.18 -31.27
CA ASP A 201 -10.36 -3.37 -31.82
C ASP A 201 -9.66 -3.77 -33.13
N LEU A 202 -8.77 -4.76 -33.04
CA LEU A 202 -7.98 -5.29 -34.15
C LEU A 202 -8.86 -5.97 -35.22
N ASP A 203 -10.09 -6.39 -34.89
CA ASP A 203 -11.01 -6.94 -35.91
C ASP A 203 -11.52 -5.84 -36.87
N ARG A 204 -11.25 -4.56 -36.56
CA ARG A 204 -11.75 -3.39 -37.29
C ARG A 204 -10.67 -2.57 -37.98
N THR A 205 -9.42 -3.01 -37.95
CA THR A 205 -8.31 -2.37 -38.66
C THR A 205 -7.44 -3.40 -39.36
N SER A 206 -6.94 -3.05 -40.55
CA SER A 206 -5.90 -3.81 -41.25
C SER A 206 -4.50 -3.25 -41.04
N ALA A 207 -4.39 -2.08 -40.39
CA ALA A 207 -3.13 -1.38 -40.14
C ALA A 207 -3.03 -1.01 -38.65
N PRO A 208 -2.65 -1.95 -37.77
CA PRO A 208 -2.53 -1.69 -36.34
C PRO A 208 -1.52 -0.58 -36.00
N ALA A 209 -0.45 -0.47 -36.78
CA ALA A 209 0.61 0.54 -36.58
C ALA A 209 0.10 1.98 -36.60
N ASP A 210 -0.97 2.27 -37.35
CA ASP A 210 -1.55 3.61 -37.42
C ASP A 210 -2.19 4.04 -36.08
N PHE A 211 -2.42 3.10 -35.15
CA PHE A 211 -3.03 3.35 -33.85
C PHE A 211 -2.03 3.44 -32.68
N ARG A 212 -0.72 3.35 -32.96
CA ARG A 212 0.33 3.56 -31.95
C ARG A 212 0.44 5.04 -31.61
N ILE A 213 0.54 5.36 -30.31
CA ILE A 213 0.77 6.70 -29.77
C ILE A 213 1.91 6.60 -28.76
N ASP A 214 3.04 7.27 -29.01
CA ASP A 214 4.30 6.99 -28.31
C ASP A 214 4.22 7.09 -26.78
N ASP A 215 3.52 8.09 -26.27
CA ASP A 215 3.40 8.37 -24.84
C ASP A 215 2.14 7.76 -24.18
N ALA A 216 1.38 6.95 -24.92
CA ALA A 216 0.19 6.26 -24.40
C ALA A 216 0.46 4.76 -24.20
N HIS A 217 -0.22 4.16 -23.22
CA HIS A 217 -0.34 2.71 -23.14
C HIS A 217 -1.30 2.24 -24.23
N VAL A 218 -0.90 1.32 -25.12
CA VAL A 218 -1.70 0.88 -26.27
C VAL A 218 -2.05 -0.60 -26.15
N VAL A 219 -3.35 -0.88 -26.06
CA VAL A 219 -3.90 -2.22 -25.88
C VAL A 219 -4.76 -2.62 -27.08
N GLY A 220 -4.40 -3.73 -27.71
CA GLY A 220 -5.15 -4.34 -28.80
C GLY A 220 -6.03 -5.49 -28.31
N PHE A 221 -7.23 -5.62 -28.85
CA PHE A 221 -8.03 -6.84 -28.68
C PHE A 221 -8.67 -7.26 -30.00
N GLY A 222 -8.84 -8.57 -30.19
CA GLY A 222 -9.44 -9.10 -31.41
C GLY A 222 -9.64 -10.60 -31.39
N SER A 223 -9.92 -11.17 -32.55
CA SER A 223 -10.10 -12.61 -32.73
C SER A 223 -8.83 -13.39 -32.40
N HIS A 224 -8.95 -14.46 -31.60
CA HIS A 224 -7.83 -15.33 -31.22
C HIS A 224 -7.28 -16.18 -32.36
N VAL A 225 -8.02 -16.28 -33.48
CA VAL A 225 -7.60 -17.03 -34.67
C VAL A 225 -6.80 -16.17 -35.65
N ASP A 226 -6.79 -14.85 -35.48
CA ASP A 226 -6.08 -13.91 -36.34
C ASP A 226 -4.72 -13.55 -35.70
N THR A 227 -3.84 -14.55 -35.59
CA THR A 227 -2.54 -14.41 -34.92
C THR A 227 -1.63 -13.44 -35.67
N GLU A 228 -1.69 -13.43 -37.00
CA GLU A 228 -0.89 -12.52 -37.84
C GLU A 228 -1.18 -11.05 -37.50
N ARG A 229 -2.45 -10.66 -37.29
CA ARG A 229 -2.78 -9.29 -36.90
C ARG A 229 -2.38 -8.98 -35.46
N GLN A 230 -2.43 -9.96 -34.56
CA GLN A 230 -1.96 -9.77 -33.19
C GLN A 230 -0.45 -9.55 -33.13
N ASP A 231 0.30 -10.35 -33.88
CA ASP A 231 1.76 -10.21 -34.01
C ASP A 231 2.13 -8.87 -34.64
N ALA A 232 1.44 -8.47 -35.72
CA ALA A 232 1.65 -7.16 -36.34
C ALA A 232 1.37 -5.97 -35.39
N ALA A 233 0.43 -6.11 -34.46
CA ALA A 233 0.17 -5.08 -33.45
C ALA A 233 1.27 -5.03 -32.38
N LEU A 234 1.77 -6.18 -31.92
CA LEU A 234 2.91 -6.26 -31.01
C LEU A 234 4.18 -5.69 -31.65
N ASP A 235 4.46 -6.05 -32.91
CA ASP A 235 5.60 -5.53 -33.68
C ASP A 235 5.51 -4.01 -33.91
N ALA A 236 4.28 -3.47 -33.96
CA ALA A 236 4.02 -2.04 -34.03
C ALA A 236 4.18 -1.32 -32.67
N GLY A 237 4.50 -2.04 -31.59
CA GLY A 237 4.76 -1.48 -30.27
C GLY A 237 3.53 -1.38 -29.38
N PHE A 238 2.51 -2.22 -29.56
CA PHE A 238 1.42 -2.32 -28.61
C PHE A 238 1.94 -2.96 -27.31
N ASP A 239 1.58 -2.40 -26.17
CA ASP A 239 2.00 -2.91 -24.87
C ASP A 239 1.33 -4.25 -24.51
N ALA A 240 0.11 -4.46 -25.00
CA ALA A 240 -0.60 -5.71 -24.81
C ALA A 240 -1.57 -6.00 -25.96
N VAL A 241 -1.66 -7.28 -26.33
CA VAL A 241 -2.67 -7.78 -27.27
C VAL A 241 -3.37 -9.00 -26.67
N VAL A 242 -4.70 -9.01 -26.69
CA VAL A 242 -5.50 -10.08 -26.07
C VAL A 242 -6.68 -10.53 -26.93
N ALA A 243 -7.12 -11.78 -26.73
CA ALA A 243 -8.36 -12.26 -27.33
C ALA A 243 -9.60 -11.51 -26.81
N ARG A 244 -10.55 -11.21 -27.70
CA ARG A 244 -11.82 -10.52 -27.39
C ARG A 244 -12.58 -11.14 -26.22
N SER A 245 -12.60 -12.47 -26.13
CA SER A 245 -13.29 -13.21 -25.04
C SER A 245 -12.62 -13.05 -23.67
N VAL A 246 -11.35 -12.63 -23.62
CA VAL A 246 -10.56 -12.49 -22.39
C VAL A 246 -10.32 -11.03 -22.04
N PHE A 247 -10.50 -10.10 -22.99
CA PHE A 247 -10.30 -8.66 -22.81
C PHE A 247 -10.96 -8.11 -21.54
N PHE A 248 -12.28 -8.24 -21.38
CA PHE A 248 -12.99 -7.74 -20.20
C PHE A 248 -12.58 -8.41 -18.89
N ARG A 249 -12.15 -9.68 -18.96
CA ARG A 249 -11.67 -10.41 -17.78
C ARG A 249 -10.31 -9.89 -17.30
N ARG A 250 -9.44 -9.52 -18.25
CA ARG A 250 -8.08 -8.99 -17.97
C ARG A 250 -8.03 -7.47 -17.92
N LEU A 251 -9.14 -6.79 -18.15
CA LEU A 251 -9.21 -5.33 -18.16
C LEU A 251 -8.60 -4.70 -16.90
N PRO A 252 -8.82 -5.19 -15.66
CA PRO A 252 -8.14 -4.64 -14.48
C PRO A 252 -6.60 -4.71 -14.53
N GLU A 253 -6.04 -5.76 -15.13
CA GLU A 253 -4.58 -5.90 -15.31
C GLU A 253 -4.06 -4.96 -16.39
N LEU A 254 -4.82 -4.83 -17.50
CA LEU A 254 -4.48 -3.99 -18.65
C LEU A 254 -4.57 -2.49 -18.31
N LEU A 255 -5.43 -2.13 -17.37
CA LEU A 255 -5.57 -0.77 -16.86
C LEU A 255 -4.58 -0.44 -15.74
N ALA A 256 -3.93 -1.44 -15.13
CA ALA A 256 -3.04 -1.24 -13.99
C ALA A 256 -1.86 -0.27 -14.24
N PRO A 257 -1.22 -0.24 -15.43
CA PRO A 257 -0.16 0.74 -15.72
C PRO A 257 -0.67 2.19 -15.68
N VAL A 258 -1.89 2.40 -16.17
CA VAL A 258 -2.55 3.71 -16.26
C VAL A 258 -3.17 4.11 -14.92
N ALA A 259 -3.61 3.14 -14.14
CA ALA A 259 -4.08 3.34 -12.77
C ALA A 259 -2.94 3.60 -11.79
N LYS A 260 -1.72 3.10 -12.05
CA LYS A 260 -0.53 3.30 -11.21
C LYS A 260 0.30 4.52 -11.55
N ALA A 261 0.20 5.04 -12.78
CA ALA A 261 0.75 6.36 -13.11
C ALA A 261 0.06 7.49 -12.32
N ASN A 262 -1.11 7.17 -11.75
CA ASN A 262 -2.02 8.06 -11.04
C ASN A 262 -2.27 7.62 -9.57
N LEU A 263 -1.33 6.86 -8.98
CA LEU A 263 -1.27 6.47 -7.56
C LEU A 263 0.12 6.75 -6.98
#